data_AF-A0A6M9U0V6-F1
#
_entry.id   AF-A0A6M9U0V6-F1
#
_cell.length_a   1.000
_cell.length_b   1.000
_cell.length_c   1.000
_cell.angle_alpha   90.00
_cell.angle_beta   90.00
_cell.angle_gamma   90.00
#
_symmetry.space_group_name_H-M   'P 1'
#
loop_
_entity.id
_entity.type
_entity.pdbx_description
1 polymer ?
#
loop_
_entity_poly.entity_id
_entity_poly.type
_entity_poly.pdbx_seq_one_letter_code
_entity_poly.pdbx_strand_id
1 'polypeptide(L)'
;MRNNAQTLVLKNDWVPSSSGNAYIGKYTIGRFHMTESFIIEYMKLIHGIEIPDSWVSSCFTNISDIDTRKVMYMEGCDILTIDTMNKIRNAVKSPPEDLKIYCNGTHVTKIELMEE
;
A
#
# COMPACT_ATOMS: atom_id res chain seq x y z
N MET A 1 -13.13 -22.27 -5.71
CA MET A 1 -11.97 -21.36 -5.86
C MET A 1 -12.50 -20.01 -6.33
N ARG A 2 -12.45 -18.98 -5.48
CA ARG A 2 -12.83 -17.62 -5.88
C ARG A 2 -11.74 -17.13 -6.82
N ASN A 3 -12.07 -16.66 -8.02
CA ASN A 3 -11.10 -16.08 -8.94
C ASN A 3 -10.37 -14.94 -8.20
N ASN A 4 -9.12 -15.16 -7.79
CA ASN A 4 -8.20 -14.13 -7.30
C ASN A 4 -7.67 -13.33 -8.51
N ALA A 5 -8.58 -12.83 -9.35
CA ALA A 5 -8.20 -12.03 -10.49
C ALA A 5 -7.69 -10.68 -9.96
N GLN A 6 -6.39 -10.43 -10.14
CA GLN A 6 -5.82 -9.10 -9.95
C GLN A 6 -6.39 -8.18 -11.03
N THR A 7 -6.97 -7.06 -10.61
CA THR A 7 -7.51 -6.02 -11.49
C THR A 7 -6.56 -4.84 -11.47
N LEU A 8 -6.26 -4.25 -12.63
CA LEU A 8 -5.48 -3.02 -12.71
C LEU A 8 -6.28 -1.86 -12.12
N VAL A 9 -5.65 -1.06 -11.25
CA VAL A 9 -6.23 0.16 -10.71
C VAL A 9 -6.09 1.27 -11.75
N LEU A 10 -7.20 1.88 -12.14
CA LEU A 10 -7.22 3.01 -13.07
C LEU A 10 -7.39 4.33 -12.32
N LYS A 11 -7.07 5.43 -13.01
CA LYS A 11 -7.30 6.78 -12.50
C LYS A 11 -8.76 6.97 -12.08
N ASN A 12 -8.97 7.49 -10.87
CA ASN A 12 -10.28 7.74 -10.26
C ASN A 12 -11.09 6.50 -9.85
N ASP A 13 -10.55 5.27 -9.98
CA ASP A 13 -11.21 4.06 -9.49
C ASP A 13 -11.45 4.06 -7.98
N TRP A 14 -10.69 4.87 -7.25
CA TRP A 14 -10.82 5.01 -5.80
C TRP A 14 -12.14 5.67 -5.39
N VAL A 15 -12.77 6.46 -6.28
CA VAL A 15 -14.00 7.19 -5.96
C VAL A 15 -15.13 6.18 -5.66
N PRO A 16 -15.71 6.19 -4.45
CA PRO A 16 -16.76 5.25 -4.11
C PRO A 16 -18.01 5.52 -4.95
N SER A 17 -18.71 4.46 -5.35
CA SER A 17 -19.94 4.56 -6.14
C SER A 17 -21.12 5.15 -5.35
N SER A 18 -21.00 5.28 -4.03
CA SER A 18 -21.97 5.95 -3.15
C SER A 18 -21.25 6.88 -2.17
N SER A 19 -21.92 7.97 -1.77
CA SER A 19 -21.41 9.01 -0.86
C SER A 19 -21.25 8.57 0.60
N GLY A 20 -21.57 7.32 0.91
CA GLY A 20 -21.43 6.74 2.24
C GLY A 20 -20.01 6.26 2.47
N ASN A 21 -19.20 7.11 3.11
CA ASN A 21 -18.07 6.82 4.01
C ASN A 21 -16.88 7.75 3.73
N ALA A 22 -17.01 8.97 4.22
CA ALA A 22 -15.87 9.84 4.46
C ALA A 22 -14.98 9.19 5.54
N TYR A 23 -13.73 8.92 5.18
CA TYR A 23 -12.61 8.46 6.02
C TYR A 23 -12.78 7.09 6.72
N ILE A 24 -12.09 6.05 6.22
CA ILE A 24 -12.18 4.66 6.74
C ILE A 24 -10.82 4.11 7.23
N GLY A 25 -9.89 4.99 7.62
CA GLY A 25 -8.64 4.59 8.29
C GLY A 25 -7.35 4.85 7.50
N LYS A 26 -6.21 4.60 8.16
CA LYS A 26 -4.87 5.04 7.78
C LYS A 26 -4.45 4.64 6.37
N TYR A 27 -4.81 3.43 5.94
CA TYR A 27 -4.41 2.85 4.65
C TYR A 27 -5.56 2.83 3.62
N THR A 28 -6.60 3.65 3.82
CA THR A 28 -7.77 3.65 2.94
C THR A 28 -7.80 4.85 1.98
N ILE A 29 -8.34 4.61 0.78
CA ILE A 29 -8.52 5.62 -0.28
C ILE A 29 -9.85 5.34 -0.97
N GLY A 30 -10.90 6.05 -0.55
CA GLY A 30 -12.26 5.81 -1.04
C GLY A 30 -12.63 4.34 -0.86
N ARG A 31 -12.86 3.60 -1.96
CA ARG A 31 -13.19 2.16 -1.90
C ARG A 31 -12.00 1.24 -1.62
N PHE A 32 -10.77 1.74 -1.74
CA PHE A 32 -9.56 0.92 -1.64
C PHE A 32 -8.98 0.85 -0.23
N HIS A 33 -8.45 -0.32 0.12
CA HIS A 33 -7.61 -0.58 1.28
C HIS A 33 -6.22 -1.02 0.81
N MET A 34 -5.19 -0.22 1.07
CA MET A 34 -3.81 -0.58 0.77
C MET A 34 -3.34 -1.63 1.78
N THR A 35 -2.83 -2.76 1.30
CA THR A 35 -2.22 -3.76 2.19
C THR A 35 -0.84 -3.31 2.66
N GLU A 36 -0.42 -3.81 3.81
CA GLU A 36 0.90 -3.60 4.37
C GLU A 36 1.98 -4.08 3.38
N SER A 37 1.75 -5.23 2.74
CA SER A 37 2.62 -5.74 1.68
C SER A 37 2.77 -4.78 0.49
N PHE A 38 1.68 -4.13 0.06
CA PHE A 38 1.73 -3.12 -1.00
C PHE A 38 2.51 -1.89 -0.56
N ILE A 39 2.34 -1.44 0.69
CA ILE A 39 3.07 -0.29 1.24
C ILE A 39 4.56 -0.60 1.28
N ILE A 40 4.97 -1.78 1.74
CA ILE A 40 6.36 -2.21 1.78
C ILE A 40 6.96 -2.24 0.37
N GLU A 41 6.26 -2.85 -0.59
CA GLU A 41 6.75 -2.93 -1.97
C GLU A 41 6.84 -1.54 -2.61
N TYR A 42 5.89 -0.65 -2.34
CA TYR A 42 5.97 0.74 -2.78
C TYR A 42 7.22 1.43 -2.23
N MET A 43 7.49 1.30 -0.93
CA MET A 43 8.68 1.90 -0.30
C MET A 43 9.96 1.33 -0.90
N LYS A 44 9.99 0.04 -1.22
CA LYS A 44 11.13 -0.60 -1.88
C LYS A 44 11.33 -0.07 -3.30
N LEU A 45 10.30 -0.11 -4.15
CA LEU A 45 10.42 0.23 -5.56
C LEU A 45 10.58 1.73 -5.82
N ILE A 46 9.82 2.57 -5.11
CA ILE A 46 9.74 4.01 -5.39
C ILE A 46 10.72 4.80 -4.52
N HIS A 47 10.93 4.38 -3.28
CA HIS A 47 11.82 5.08 -2.34
C HIS A 47 13.18 4.40 -2.14
N GLY A 48 13.38 3.18 -2.68
CA GLY A 48 14.63 2.42 -2.48
C GLY A 48 14.84 1.98 -1.02
N ILE A 49 13.77 1.96 -0.22
CA ILE A 49 13.84 1.64 1.21
C ILE A 49 13.28 0.24 1.42
N GLU A 50 14.16 -0.70 1.77
CA GLU A 50 13.80 -2.06 2.14
C GLU A 50 14.09 -2.28 3.63
N ILE A 51 13.09 -2.74 4.38
CA ILE A 51 13.22 -3.08 5.80
C ILE A 51 13.51 -4.58 5.92
N PRO A 52 14.72 -4.99 6.34
CA PRO A 52 15.04 -6.40 6.55
C PRO A 52 14.24 -6.99 7.72
N ASP A 53 13.88 -8.28 7.62
CA ASP A 53 13.21 -9.00 8.72
C ASP A 53 14.02 -8.96 10.03
N SER A 54 15.35 -8.92 9.92
CA SER A 54 16.25 -8.84 11.08
C SER A 54 16.07 -7.56 11.89
N TRP A 55 15.72 -6.43 11.26
CA TRP A 55 15.52 -5.15 11.95
C TRP A 55 14.27 -5.16 12.83
N VAL A 56 13.24 -5.88 12.39
CA VAL A 56 12.00 -5.99 13.15
C VAL A 56 11.98 -7.21 14.06
N SER A 57 12.93 -8.15 13.93
CA SER A 57 12.93 -9.45 14.63
C SER A 57 12.75 -9.37 16.15
N SER A 58 13.29 -8.34 16.82
CA SER A 58 13.15 -8.09 18.26
C SER A 58 12.09 -7.06 18.63
N CYS A 59 11.46 -6.40 17.65
CA CYS A 59 10.44 -5.37 17.84
C CYS A 59 9.04 -5.91 17.52
N PHE A 60 8.02 -5.44 18.23
CA PHE A 60 6.62 -5.83 17.99
C PHE A 60 6.40 -7.36 17.98
N THR A 61 7.11 -8.08 18.85
CA THR A 61 7.13 -9.56 18.89
C THR A 61 5.78 -10.19 19.24
N ASN A 62 4.84 -9.38 19.76
CA ASN A 62 3.45 -9.75 19.98
C ASN A 62 2.61 -9.82 18.68
N ILE A 63 3.16 -9.39 17.55
CA ILE A 63 2.52 -9.44 16.22
C ILE A 63 3.24 -10.52 15.41
N SER A 64 2.48 -11.49 14.88
CA SER A 64 3.05 -12.58 14.09
C SER A 64 3.31 -12.20 12.63
N ASP A 65 2.51 -11.29 12.08
CA ASP A 65 2.61 -10.86 10.69
C ASP A 65 3.82 -9.93 10.48
N ILE A 66 4.76 -10.35 9.62
CA ILE A 66 6.03 -9.64 9.43
C ILE A 66 5.84 -8.30 8.72
N ASP A 67 4.90 -8.22 7.78
CA ASP A 67 4.64 -7.01 7.01
C ASP A 67 4.04 -5.92 7.91
N THR A 68 3.11 -6.29 8.78
CA THR A 68 2.60 -5.40 9.83
C THR A 68 3.72 -4.85 10.69
N ARG A 69 4.67 -5.70 11.13
CA ARG A 69 5.81 -5.25 11.93
C ARG A 69 6.72 -4.29 11.17
N LYS A 70 6.97 -4.53 9.87
CA LYS A 70 7.77 -3.64 9.01
C LYS A 70 7.10 -2.29 8.84
N VAL A 71 5.78 -2.26 8.60
CA VAL A 71 5.03 -0.99 8.51
C VAL A 71 5.08 -0.24 9.84
N MET A 72 4.83 -0.89 10.96
CA MET A 72 4.94 -0.26 12.28
C MET A 72 6.35 0.26 12.59
N TYR A 73 7.38 -0.47 12.17
CA TYR A 73 8.76 -0.02 12.27
C TYR A 73 9.00 1.23 11.43
N MET A 74 8.57 1.26 10.17
CA MET A 74 8.71 2.43 9.31
C MET A 74 7.99 3.65 9.89
N GLU A 75 6.87 3.45 10.59
CA GLU A 75 6.14 4.53 11.26
C GLU A 75 6.85 5.03 12.51
N GLY A 76 7.34 4.11 13.36
CA GLY A 76 8.08 4.46 14.58
C GLY A 76 9.43 5.10 14.31
N CYS A 77 10.00 4.91 13.11
CA CYS A 77 11.26 5.49 12.68
C CYS A 77 11.10 6.69 11.72
N ASP A 78 9.90 7.27 11.61
CA ASP A 78 9.60 8.41 10.72
C ASP A 78 9.95 8.18 9.23
N ILE A 79 9.98 6.92 8.78
CA ILE A 79 10.16 6.54 7.37
C ILE A 79 8.82 6.68 6.63
N LEU A 80 7.73 6.18 7.23
CA LEU A 80 6.37 6.24 6.68
C LEU A 80 5.59 7.44 7.24
N THR A 81 6.10 8.65 6.97
CA THR A 81 5.48 9.91 7.40
C THR A 81 4.12 10.15 6.74
N ILE A 82 3.38 11.15 7.22
CA ILE A 82 2.13 11.61 6.59
C ILE A 82 2.36 12.00 5.12
N ASP A 83 3.48 12.66 4.82
CA ASP A 83 3.82 13.08 3.47
C ASP A 83 4.14 11.90 2.57
N THR A 84 4.91 10.92 3.07
CA THR A 84 5.17 9.66 2.36
C THR A 84 3.86 8.94 2.07
N MET A 85 2.99 8.78 3.07
CA MET A 85 1.68 8.17 2.88
C MET A 85 0.82 8.93 1.87
N ASN A 86 0.87 10.26 1.83
CA ASN A 86 0.13 11.05 0.83
C ASN A 86 0.65 10.79 -0.58
N LYS A 87 1.95 10.59 -0.78
CA LYS A 87 2.52 10.19 -2.08
C LYS A 87 2.00 8.82 -2.52
N ILE A 88 2.02 7.82 -1.62
CA ILE A 88 1.45 6.49 -1.88
C ILE A 88 -0.02 6.62 -2.29
N ARG A 89 -0.81 7.42 -1.54
CA ARG A 89 -2.22 7.63 -1.85
C ARG A 89 -2.43 8.27 -3.22
N ASN A 90 -1.63 9.26 -3.58
CA ASN A 90 -1.74 9.92 -4.87
C ASN A 90 -1.42 8.97 -6.03
N ALA A 91 -0.41 8.10 -5.86
CA ALA A 91 -0.11 7.05 -6.84
C ALA A 91 -1.27 6.07 -7.01
N VAL A 92 -1.96 5.66 -5.94
CA VAL A 92 -3.15 4.80 -6.07
C VAL A 92 -4.33 5.55 -6.70
N LYS A 93 -4.52 6.85 -6.40
CA LYS A 93 -5.62 7.65 -6.97
C LYS A 93 -5.49 7.86 -8.47
N SER A 94 -4.26 8.05 -8.92
CA SER A 94 -3.91 8.31 -10.31
C SER A 94 -2.54 7.69 -10.58
N PRO A 95 -2.49 6.38 -10.88
CA PRO A 95 -1.23 5.69 -11.17
C PRO A 95 -0.45 6.41 -12.27
N PRO A 96 0.85 6.69 -12.05
CA PRO A 96 1.76 7.15 -13.10
C PRO A 96 1.77 6.21 -14.31
N GLU A 97 2.15 6.73 -15.48
CA GLU A 97 2.17 5.94 -16.73
C GLU A 97 3.17 4.78 -16.68
N ASP A 98 4.28 4.97 -15.97
CA ASP A 98 5.36 4.00 -15.75
C ASP A 98 5.05 3.01 -14.61
N LEU A 99 3.86 3.07 -14.02
CA LEU A 99 3.50 2.29 -12.84
C LEU A 99 2.17 1.55 -13.00
N LYS A 100 2.20 0.23 -12.83
CA LYS A 100 0.98 -0.58 -12.71
C LYS A 100 0.71 -0.92 -11.26
N ILE A 101 -0.48 -0.56 -10.79
CA ILE A 101 -0.98 -0.91 -9.45
C ILE A 101 -2.15 -1.87 -9.62
N TYR A 102 -2.19 -2.94 -8.83
CA TYR A 102 -3.23 -3.95 -8.90
C TYR A 102 -3.98 -4.12 -7.57
N CYS A 103 -5.26 -4.46 -7.68
CA CYS A 103 -6.11 -4.78 -6.55
C CYS A 103 -6.75 -6.18 -6.67
N ASN A 104 -7.09 -6.77 -5.54
CA ASN A 104 -7.97 -7.92 -5.41
C ASN A 104 -9.25 -7.47 -4.68
N GLY A 105 -10.33 -7.26 -5.44
CA GLY A 105 -11.51 -6.58 -4.95
C GLY A 105 -11.17 -5.15 -4.51
N THR A 106 -11.36 -4.84 -3.24
CA THR A 106 -11.05 -3.53 -2.63
C THR A 106 -9.62 -3.42 -2.11
N HIS A 107 -8.86 -4.52 -2.06
CA HIS A 107 -7.51 -4.50 -1.47
C HIS A 107 -6.48 -4.23 -2.55
N VAL A 108 -5.71 -3.15 -2.42
CA VAL A 108 -4.57 -2.86 -3.30
C VAL A 108 -3.39 -3.68 -2.81
N THR A 109 -2.87 -4.56 -3.66
CA THR A 109 -1.99 -5.66 -3.23
C THR A 109 -0.65 -5.71 -3.96
N LYS A 110 -0.50 -5.02 -5.10
CA LYS A 110 0.68 -5.15 -5.94
C LYS A 110 0.98 -3.87 -6.71
N ILE A 111 2.26 -3.65 -6.97
CA ILE A 111 2.84 -2.55 -7.73
C ILE A 111 3.94 -3.11 -8.64
N GLU A 112 4.05 -2.61 -9.86
CA GLU A 112 5.08 -2.98 -10.83
C GLU A 112 5.52 -1.75 -11.62
N LEU A 113 6.82 -1.61 -11.85
CA LEU A 113 7.36 -0.65 -12.82
C LEU A 113 7.20 -1.22 -14.22
N MET A 114 6.81 -0.38 -15.17
CA MET A 114 6.84 -0.74 -16.58
C MET A 114 8.27 -0.57 -17.11
N GLU A 115 8.88 -1.64 -17.60
CA GLU A 115 10.12 -1.54 -18.38
C GLU A 115 9.80 -0.84 -19.72
N GLU A 116 10.67 0.08 -20.15
CA GLU A 116 10.61 0.73 -21.47
C GLU A 116 10.81 -0.27 -22.63
#